data_AF-A0AAE3IJ11-F1
#
_entry.id   AF-A0AAE3IJ11-F1
#
_cell.length_a   1.000
_cell.length_b   1.000
_cell.length_c   1.000
_cell.angle_alpha   90.00
_cell.angle_beta   90.00
_cell.angle_gamma   90.00
#
_symmetry.space_group_name_H-M   'P 1'
#
loop_
_entity.id
_entity.type
_entity.pdbx_description
1 polymer ?
#
loop_
_entity_poly.entity_id
_entity_poly.type
_entity_poly.pdbx_seq_one_letter_code
_entity_poly.pdbx_strand_id
1 'polypeptide(L)'
;MNVKRKQAIDTLSAAVSNINDVKIQTDIQSLGELSEAFINTSDKAERKKLATDYKKRHKELQDFLDDNPELVNSEVERALLAAALGGEYAEEEVRVDARGRKTIRRRVKKVAPNPSAALSYLQNKDKENWSPNPKADPELEDTSEIEEDIYGKDN
;
A
#
# COMPACT_ATOMS: atom_id res chain seq x y z
N MET A 1 -41.15 45.67 2.61
CA MET A 1 -39.85 44.99 2.42
C MET A 1 -39.30 45.35 1.04
N ASN A 2 -38.04 45.78 0.93
CA ASN A 2 -37.48 46.30 -0.34
C ASN A 2 -37.33 45.17 -1.38
N VAL A 3 -37.83 45.37 -2.60
CA VAL A 3 -37.87 44.37 -3.69
C VAL A 3 -36.49 43.79 -3.98
N LYS A 4 -35.45 44.63 -3.96
CA LYS A 4 -34.05 44.21 -4.16
C LYS A 4 -33.56 43.25 -3.07
N ARG A 5 -34.03 43.45 -1.83
CA ARG A 5 -33.68 42.58 -0.69
C ARG A 5 -34.36 41.22 -0.81
N LYS A 6 -35.60 41.18 -1.30
CA LYS A 6 -36.33 39.92 -1.54
C LYS A 6 -35.64 39.09 -2.64
N GLN A 7 -35.31 39.74 -3.77
CA GLN A 7 -34.58 39.08 -4.86
C GLN A 7 -33.23 38.53 -4.41
N ALA A 8 -32.46 39.30 -3.61
CA ALA A 8 -31.19 38.83 -3.07
C ALA A 8 -31.35 37.60 -2.16
N ILE A 9 -32.38 37.58 -1.30
CA ILE A 9 -32.69 36.44 -0.43
C ILE A 9 -33.11 35.23 -1.25
N ASP A 10 -33.96 35.41 -2.26
CA ASP A 10 -34.41 34.33 -3.14
C ASP A 10 -33.24 33.73 -3.95
N THR A 11 -32.31 34.58 -4.44
CA THR A 11 -31.11 34.11 -5.13
C THR A 11 -30.15 33.36 -4.20
N LEU A 12 -29.98 33.81 -2.96
CA LEU A 12 -29.16 33.12 -1.96
C LEU A 12 -29.80 31.80 -1.55
N SER A 13 -31.12 31.76 -1.39
CA SER A 13 -31.89 30.56 -1.09
C SER A 13 -31.72 29.51 -2.20
N ALA A 14 -31.88 29.91 -3.47
CA ALA A 14 -31.68 29.03 -4.61
C ALA A 14 -30.23 28.54 -4.72
N ALA A 15 -29.24 29.40 -4.47
CA ALA A 15 -27.83 29.01 -4.47
C ALA A 15 -27.50 28.00 -3.36
N VAL A 16 -28.08 28.16 -2.17
CA VAL A 16 -27.93 27.20 -1.05
C VAL A 16 -28.62 25.87 -1.34
N SER A 17 -29.80 25.88 -1.97
CA SER A 17 -30.47 24.66 -2.42
C SER A 17 -29.65 23.89 -3.47
N ASN A 18 -29.00 24.60 -4.40
CA ASN A 18 -28.13 23.97 -5.41
C ASN A 18 -26.86 23.33 -4.82
N ILE A 19 -26.38 23.78 -3.65
CA ILE A 19 -25.27 23.13 -2.93
C ILE A 19 -25.74 21.80 -2.33
N ASN A 20 -26.99 21.72 -1.88
CA ASN A 20 -27.57 20.46 -1.39
C ASN A 20 -27.92 19.48 -2.52
N ASP A 21 -28.20 19.99 -3.73
CA ASP A 21 -28.47 19.19 -4.93
C ASP A 21 -27.20 18.81 -5.72
N VAL A 22 -26.01 18.91 -5.11
CA VAL A 22 -24.82 18.23 -5.64
C VAL A 22 -25.09 16.74 -5.56
N LYS A 23 -25.68 16.20 -6.64
CA LYS A 23 -25.91 14.78 -6.87
C LYS A 23 -24.71 14.03 -6.34
N ILE A 24 -24.95 13.28 -5.25
CA ILE A 24 -23.99 12.41 -4.60
C ILE A 24 -23.21 11.70 -5.71
N GLN A 25 -21.90 11.93 -5.79
CA GLN A 25 -21.05 11.16 -6.68
C GLN A 25 -21.28 9.69 -6.32
N THR A 26 -22.01 8.96 -7.16
CA THR A 26 -22.30 7.53 -6.97
C THR A 26 -21.06 6.67 -7.19
N ASP A 27 -19.92 7.29 -7.45
CA ASP A 27 -18.65 6.68 -7.79
C ASP A 27 -17.57 7.15 -6.80
N ILE A 28 -17.78 6.83 -5.52
CA ILE A 28 -16.78 7.02 -4.48
C ILE A 28 -15.75 5.90 -4.63
N GLN A 29 -14.54 6.27 -5.03
CA GLN A 29 -13.44 5.36 -5.33
C GLN A 29 -12.44 5.27 -4.18
N SER A 30 -12.39 6.29 -3.32
CA SER A 30 -11.48 6.34 -2.18
C SER A 30 -12.18 6.57 -0.84
N LEU A 31 -11.51 6.16 0.24
CA LEU A 31 -11.99 6.41 1.60
C LEU A 31 -12.07 7.91 1.93
N GLY A 32 -11.21 8.72 1.31
CA GLY A 32 -11.24 10.18 1.44
C GLY A 32 -12.53 10.76 0.86
N GLU A 33 -12.86 10.39 -0.37
CA GLU A 33 -14.12 10.79 -1.03
C GLU A 33 -15.35 10.31 -0.27
N LEU A 34 -15.31 9.09 0.30
CA LEU A 34 -16.38 8.60 1.18
C LEU A 34 -16.54 9.52 2.37
N SER A 35 -15.45 9.89 3.04
CA SER A 35 -15.49 10.70 4.26
C SER A 35 -16.08 12.09 3.99
N GLU A 36 -15.69 12.73 2.88
CA GLU A 36 -16.20 14.03 2.46
C GLU A 36 -17.69 13.96 2.11
N ALA A 37 -18.10 12.99 1.27
CA ALA A 37 -19.50 12.79 0.90
C ALA A 37 -20.37 12.41 2.11
N PHE A 38 -19.84 11.63 3.06
CA PHE A 38 -20.55 11.24 4.26
C PHE A 38 -20.76 12.41 5.23
N ILE A 39 -19.78 13.31 5.36
CA ILE A 39 -19.89 14.51 6.21
C ILE A 39 -20.84 15.55 5.59
N ASN A 40 -20.82 15.68 4.26
CA ASN A 40 -21.63 16.67 3.53
C ASN A 40 -23.10 16.23 3.33
N THR A 41 -23.39 14.92 3.44
CA THR A 41 -24.76 14.41 3.33
C THR A 41 -25.50 14.61 4.66
N SER A 42 -26.48 15.51 4.69
CA SER A 42 -27.25 15.85 5.89
C SER A 42 -28.25 14.75 6.29
N ASP A 43 -28.88 14.10 5.31
CA ASP A 43 -29.82 13.01 5.56
C ASP A 43 -29.13 11.74 6.09
N LYS A 44 -29.74 11.13 7.11
CA LYS A 44 -29.23 9.93 7.77
C LYS A 44 -29.43 8.68 6.92
N ALA A 45 -30.53 8.58 6.17
CA ALA A 45 -30.80 7.41 5.36
C ALA A 45 -29.85 7.34 4.16
N GLU A 46 -29.58 8.48 3.52
CA GLU A 46 -28.60 8.61 2.44
C GLU A 46 -27.17 8.34 2.89
N ARG A 47 -26.74 8.88 4.04
CA ARG A 47 -25.42 8.52 4.64
C ARG A 47 -25.28 7.03 4.87
N LYS A 48 -26.33 6.39 5.38
CA LYS A 48 -26.33 4.94 5.61
C LYS A 48 -26.17 4.19 4.29
N LYS A 49 -26.91 4.56 3.24
CA LYS A 49 -26.80 3.99 1.90
C LYS A 49 -25.37 4.10 1.36
N LEU A 50 -24.77 5.28 1.44
CA LEU A 50 -23.41 5.57 1.00
C LEU A 50 -22.38 4.62 1.64
N ALA A 51 -22.47 4.44 2.97
CA ALA A 51 -21.59 3.56 3.71
C ALA A 51 -21.83 2.08 3.37
N THR A 52 -23.08 1.65 3.18
CA THR A 52 -23.37 0.27 2.73
C THR A 52 -22.90 -0.01 1.32
N ASP A 53 -23.05 0.92 0.38
CA ASP A 53 -22.62 0.74 -1.00
C ASP A 53 -21.10 0.70 -1.10
N TYR A 54 -20.41 1.60 -0.40
CA TYR A 54 -18.95 1.55 -0.27
C TYR A 54 -18.51 0.21 0.34
N LYS A 55 -19.10 -0.16 1.50
CA LYS A 55 -18.80 -1.45 2.13
C LYS A 55 -19.05 -2.63 1.21
N LYS A 56 -20.12 -2.61 0.41
CA LYS A 56 -20.45 -3.68 -0.53
C LYS A 56 -19.44 -3.78 -1.68
N ARG A 57 -19.08 -2.65 -2.30
CA ARG A 57 -18.08 -2.59 -3.38
C ARG A 57 -16.69 -3.03 -2.90
N HIS A 58 -16.31 -2.65 -1.69
CA HIS A 58 -15.06 -3.10 -1.09
C HIS A 58 -15.15 -4.50 -0.49
N LYS A 59 -16.35 -5.02 -0.22
CA LYS A 59 -16.55 -6.43 0.14
C LYS A 59 -16.35 -7.34 -1.06
N GLU A 60 -16.82 -6.97 -2.25
CA GLU A 60 -16.54 -7.74 -3.47
C GLU A 60 -15.03 -7.82 -3.74
N LEU A 61 -14.29 -6.71 -3.50
CA LEU A 61 -12.82 -6.73 -3.54
C LEU A 61 -12.22 -7.63 -2.44
N GLN A 62 -12.75 -7.59 -1.22
CA GLN A 62 -12.29 -8.44 -0.12
C GLN A 62 -12.52 -9.93 -0.44
N ASP A 63 -13.74 -10.29 -0.83
CA ASP A 63 -14.12 -11.65 -1.20
C ASP A 63 -13.24 -12.13 -2.38
N PHE A 64 -12.96 -11.26 -3.37
CA PHE A 64 -12.03 -11.57 -4.46
C PHE A 64 -10.59 -11.82 -3.99
N LEU A 65 -10.06 -11.01 -3.05
CA LEU A 65 -8.72 -11.23 -2.50
C LEU A 65 -8.66 -12.48 -1.61
N ASP A 66 -9.73 -12.78 -0.88
CA ASP A 66 -9.86 -13.99 -0.06
C ASP A 66 -9.89 -15.25 -0.95
N ASP A 67 -10.52 -15.18 -2.12
CA ASP A 67 -10.54 -16.25 -3.13
C ASP A 67 -9.20 -16.40 -3.88
N ASN A 68 -8.34 -15.36 -3.89
CA ASN A 68 -7.09 -15.31 -4.65
C ASN A 68 -5.89 -14.87 -3.76
N PRO A 69 -5.54 -15.66 -2.72
CA PRO A 69 -4.49 -15.29 -1.77
C PRO A 69 -3.10 -15.18 -2.40
N GLU A 70 -2.86 -15.84 -3.53
CA GLU A 70 -1.63 -15.75 -4.30
C GLU A 70 -1.37 -14.35 -4.86
N LEU A 71 -2.42 -13.56 -5.14
CA LEU A 71 -2.26 -12.17 -5.58
C LEU A 71 -1.65 -11.33 -4.46
N VAL A 72 -2.19 -11.46 -3.24
CA VAL A 72 -1.66 -10.77 -2.05
C VAL A 72 -0.23 -11.22 -1.78
N ASN A 73 0.04 -12.52 -1.82
CA ASN A 73 1.38 -13.06 -1.62
C ASN A 73 2.37 -12.54 -2.66
N SER A 74 1.97 -12.45 -3.94
CA SER A 74 2.84 -11.94 -5.02
C SER A 74 3.20 -10.46 -4.84
N GLU A 75 2.24 -9.64 -4.38
CA GLU A 75 2.47 -8.23 -4.11
C GLU A 75 3.40 -8.05 -2.91
N VAL A 76 3.19 -8.83 -1.84
CA VAL A 76 4.05 -8.83 -0.66
C VAL A 76 5.46 -9.31 -1.02
N GLU A 77 5.59 -10.36 -1.83
CA GLU A 77 6.89 -10.85 -2.30
C GLU A 77 7.62 -9.80 -3.14
N ARG A 78 6.92 -9.13 -4.05
CA ARG A 78 7.48 -8.02 -4.84
C ARG A 78 7.93 -6.86 -3.96
N ALA A 79 7.11 -6.46 -3.00
CA ALA A 79 7.44 -5.40 -2.05
C ALA A 79 8.64 -5.78 -1.17
N LEU A 80 8.71 -7.03 -0.71
CA LEU A 80 9.83 -7.56 0.06
C LEU A 80 11.12 -7.56 -0.76
N LEU A 81 11.07 -7.98 -2.03
CA LEU A 81 12.21 -7.93 -2.94
C LEU A 81 12.66 -6.49 -3.22
N ALA A 82 11.73 -5.56 -3.45
CA ALA A 82 12.03 -4.15 -3.63
C ALA A 82 12.70 -3.53 -2.38
N ALA A 83 12.24 -3.90 -1.19
CA ALA A 83 12.88 -3.50 0.06
C ALA A 83 14.27 -4.13 0.25
N ALA A 84 14.42 -5.40 -0.11
CA ALA A 84 15.70 -6.12 -0.04
C ALA A 84 16.76 -5.47 -0.96
N LEU A 85 16.38 -5.12 -2.18
CA LEU A 85 17.27 -4.50 -3.17
C LEU A 85 17.50 -3.00 -2.90
N GLY A 86 16.56 -2.32 -2.25
CA GLY A 86 16.56 -0.87 -2.14
C GLY A 86 16.31 -0.20 -3.50
N GLY A 87 16.82 1.01 -3.69
CA GLY A 87 16.77 1.70 -4.98
C GLY A 87 16.46 3.19 -4.87
N GLU A 88 16.17 3.80 -6.02
CA GLU A 88 15.81 5.22 -6.11
C GLU A 88 14.31 5.35 -6.39
N TYR A 89 13.61 6.09 -5.54
CA TYR A 89 12.19 6.34 -5.68
C TYR A 89 11.95 7.84 -5.88
N ALA A 90 11.11 8.18 -6.84
CA ALA A 90 10.67 9.56 -7.05
C ALA A 90 9.48 9.85 -6.12
N GLU A 91 9.70 10.68 -5.10
CA GLU A 91 8.61 11.24 -4.30
C GLU A 91 8.12 12.53 -4.99
N GLU A 92 6.82 12.60 -5.27
CA GLU A 92 6.16 13.80 -5.77
C GLU A 92 5.36 14.45 -4.64
N GLU A 93 5.83 15.61 -4.18
CA GLU A 93 5.09 16.43 -3.22
C GLU A 93 4.22 17.43 -4.00
N VAL A 94 2.89 17.24 -3.96
CA VAL A 94 1.94 18.16 -4.59
C VAL A 94 1.44 19.16 -3.54
N ARG A 95 1.77 20.44 -3.72
CA ARG A 95 1.22 21.53 -2.91
C ARG A 95 0.17 22.28 -3.70
N VAL A 96 -0.96 22.58 -3.08
CA VAL A 96 -2.02 23.40 -3.66
C VAL A 96 -2.08 24.71 -2.88
N ASP A 97 -1.91 25.84 -3.56
CA ASP A 97 -2.04 27.16 -2.92
C ASP A 97 -3.52 27.53 -2.68
N ALA A 98 -3.76 28.57 -1.88
CA ALA A 98 -5.12 29.08 -1.61
C ALA A 98 -5.86 29.61 -2.86
N ARG A 99 -5.20 29.68 -4.02
CA ARG A 99 -5.75 30.09 -5.31
C ARG A 99 -5.95 28.89 -6.27
N GLY A 100 -5.77 27.67 -5.79
CA GLY A 100 -5.98 26.43 -6.55
C GLY A 100 -4.84 26.05 -7.50
N ARG A 101 -3.69 26.74 -7.46
CA ARG A 101 -2.52 26.40 -8.31
C ARG A 101 -1.74 25.25 -7.68
N LYS A 102 -1.53 24.21 -8.48
CA LYS A 102 -0.75 23.02 -8.10
C LYS A 102 0.73 23.27 -8.39
N THR A 103 1.57 23.11 -7.38
CA THR A 103 3.03 23.06 -7.52
C THR A 103 3.48 21.64 -7.23
N ILE A 104 4.12 20.99 -8.21
CA ILE A 104 4.65 19.63 -8.07
C ILE A 104 6.14 19.74 -7.82
N ARG A 105 6.62 19.25 -6.67
CA ARG A 105 8.04 19.15 -6.36
C ARG A 105 8.44 17.68 -6.39
N ARG A 106 9.25 17.31 -7.39
CA ARG A 106 9.81 15.96 -7.51
C ARG A 106 11.14 15.90 -6.75
N ARG A 107 11.31 14.89 -5.89
CA ARG A 107 12.58 14.57 -5.22
C ARG A 107 12.91 13.11 -5.45
N VAL A 108 14.19 12.82 -5.68
CA VAL A 108 14.68 11.44 -5.75
C VAL A 108 15.21 11.05 -4.39
N LYS A 109 14.64 10.01 -3.80
CA LYS A 109 15.08 9.42 -2.53
C LYS A 109 15.80 8.13 -2.80
N LYS A 110 17.03 8.02 -2.31
CA LYS A 110 17.79 6.77 -2.33
C LYS A 110 17.47 5.98 -1.06
N VAL A 111 17.00 4.76 -1.22
CA VAL A 111 16.73 3.81 -0.15
C VAL A 111 17.81 2.74 -0.22
N ALA A 112 18.55 2.56 0.86
CA ALA A 112 19.57 1.52 0.94
C ALA A 112 18.91 0.12 0.94
N PRO A 113 19.60 -0.90 0.41
CA PRO A 113 19.18 -2.30 0.56
C PRO A 113 18.90 -2.65 2.02
N ASN A 114 17.79 -3.35 2.29
CA ASN A 114 17.46 -3.80 3.64
C ASN A 114 17.95 -5.26 3.85
N PRO A 115 18.97 -5.49 4.70
CA PRO A 115 19.54 -6.81 4.91
C PRO A 115 18.56 -7.78 5.57
N SER A 116 17.67 -7.31 6.45
CA SER A 116 16.64 -8.14 7.06
C SER A 116 15.61 -8.60 6.04
N ALA A 117 15.20 -7.72 5.12
CA ALA A 117 14.29 -8.09 4.03
C ALA A 117 14.94 -9.11 3.07
N ALA A 118 16.23 -8.94 2.78
CA ALA A 118 16.99 -9.89 1.97
C ALA A 118 17.06 -11.27 2.64
N LEU A 119 17.36 -11.34 3.94
CA LEU A 119 17.38 -12.59 4.69
C LEU A 119 16.01 -13.27 4.70
N SER A 120 14.93 -12.53 4.98
CA SER A 120 13.57 -13.08 4.96
C SER A 120 13.18 -13.59 3.58
N TYR A 121 13.58 -12.91 2.50
CA TYR A 121 13.33 -13.37 1.13
C TYR A 121 14.07 -14.69 0.85
N LEU A 122 15.35 -14.78 1.22
CA LEU A 122 16.15 -16.00 1.02
C LEU A 122 15.61 -17.17 1.84
N GLN A 123 15.20 -16.93 3.09
CA GLN A 123 14.57 -17.94 3.94
C GLN A 123 13.24 -18.47 3.38
N ASN A 124 12.46 -17.61 2.72
CA ASN A 124 11.22 -18.01 2.07
C ASN A 124 11.47 -18.83 0.79
N LYS A 125 12.56 -18.56 0.05
CA LYS A 125 12.91 -19.27 -1.19
C LYS A 125 13.66 -20.57 -0.97
N ASP A 126 14.56 -20.59 -0.01
CA ASP A 126 15.43 -21.72 0.30
C ASP A 126 15.67 -21.79 1.81
N LYS A 127 14.65 -22.31 2.50
CA LYS A 127 14.67 -22.49 3.95
C LYS A 127 15.81 -23.42 4.39
N GLU A 128 16.18 -24.38 3.58
CA GLU A 128 17.17 -25.40 3.95
C GLU A 128 18.57 -24.80 4.13
N ASN A 129 18.97 -23.89 3.23
CA ASN A 129 20.29 -23.28 3.27
C ASN A 129 20.34 -21.94 4.02
N TRP A 130 19.19 -21.29 4.25
CA TRP A 130 19.13 -19.94 4.85
C TRP A 130 18.37 -19.87 6.18
N SER A 131 17.83 -20.98 6.68
CA SER A 131 17.27 -21.01 8.05
C SER A 131 18.35 -20.72 9.10
N PRO A 132 17.96 -20.39 10.35
CA PRO A 132 18.93 -20.20 11.43
C PRO A 132 19.88 -21.39 11.65
N ASN A 133 19.46 -22.61 11.29
CA ASN A 133 20.25 -23.83 11.33
C ASN A 133 20.33 -24.43 9.90
N PRO A 134 21.17 -23.87 9.02
CA PRO A 134 21.30 -24.38 7.66
C PRO A 134 21.88 -25.80 7.67
N LYS A 135 21.65 -26.58 6.61
CA LYS A 135 22.38 -27.86 6.45
C LYS A 135 23.87 -27.53 6.40
N ALA A 136 24.62 -28.05 7.36
CA ALA A 136 26.07 -28.03 7.28
C ALA A 136 26.49 -28.87 6.07
N ASP A 137 27.56 -28.44 5.37
CA ASP A 137 28.25 -29.33 4.45
C ASP A 137 28.62 -30.62 5.19
N PRO A 138 28.66 -31.79 4.51
CA PRO A 138 29.18 -33.00 5.12
C PRO A 138 30.53 -32.68 5.75
N GLU A 139 30.68 -32.94 7.05
CA GLU A 139 31.99 -32.87 7.69
C GLU A 139 32.92 -33.75 6.86
N LEU A 140 33.89 -33.14 6.18
CA LEU A 140 34.98 -33.89 5.58
C LEU A 140 35.69 -34.54 6.76
N GLU A 141 35.48 -35.85 6.94
CA GLU A 141 36.25 -36.62 7.91
C GLU A 141 37.73 -36.33 7.60
N ASP A 142 38.46 -35.88 8.62
CA ASP A 142 39.88 -35.58 8.51
C ASP A 142 40.61 -36.88 8.21
N THR A 143 40.83 -37.17 6.92
CA THR A 143 41.52 -38.40 6.48
C THR A 143 43.03 -38.33 6.69
N SER A 144 43.55 -37.34 7.43
CA SER A 144 44.99 -37.24 7.73
C SER A 144 45.51 -38.49 8.45
N GLU A 145 44.71 -39.14 9.29
CA GLU A 145 45.06 -40.44 9.90
C GLU A 145 45.24 -41.55 8.85
N ILE A 146 44.44 -41.53 7.77
CA ILE A 146 44.51 -42.51 6.68
C ILE A 146 45.71 -42.20 5.76
N GLU A 147 46.04 -40.92 5.54
CA GLU A 147 47.21 -40.51 4.75
C GLU A 147 48.53 -40.86 5.47
N GLU A 148 48.62 -40.70 6.80
CA GLU A 148 49.83 -41.05 7.55
C GLU A 148 50.08 -42.58 7.57
N ASP A 149 49.03 -43.40 7.54
CA ASP A 149 49.12 -44.87 7.46
C ASP A 149 49.44 -45.38 6.04
N ILE A 150 49.01 -44.69 4.99
CA ILE A 150 49.27 -45.09 3.59
C ILE A 150 50.63 -44.61 3.08
N TYR A 151 51.02 -43.38 3.44
CA TYR A 151 52.27 -42.75 2.99
C TYR A 151 53.34 -42.69 4.08
N GLY A 152 53.28 -43.61 5.05
CA GLY A 152 54.11 -43.71 6.25
C GLY A 152 55.45 -42.98 6.19
N LYS A 153 55.71 -42.13 7.19
CA LYS A 153 56.96 -41.36 7.42
C LYS A 153 58.16 -41.94 6.66
N ASP A 154 58.37 -41.44 5.45
CA ASP A 154 59.68 -41.54 4.81
C ASP A 154 60.64 -40.71 5.68
N ASN A 155 61.47 -41.42 6.45
CA ASN A 155 62.57 -40.87 7.25
C ASN A 155 63.65 -40.25 6.37
#